data_AF-A0A934IVC0-F1
#
_entry.id   AF-A0A934IVC0-F1
#
_cell.length_a   1.000
_cell.length_b   1.000
_cell.length_c   1.000
_cell.angle_alpha   90.00
_cell.angle_beta   90.00
_cell.angle_gamma   90.00
#
_symmetry.space_group_name_H-M   'P 1'
#
loop_
_entity.id
_entity.type
_entity.pdbx_description
1 polymer ?
#
loop_
_entity_poly.entity_id
_entity_poly.type
_entity_poly.pdbx_seq_one_letter_code
_entity_poly.pdbx_strand_id
1 'polypeptide(L)'
;MTANALNPRPNADAEAVLALLASAEAHIRADRLDEASAQYRLLLEESALDQLPAARIEVFANYGALLLHEARLTEDEAELRRTLDQAIDMLTRARAGRRRDEFNRNSVISDTNLALAYFQRHVATGNHADLMSAHLALDGAEAVIPADDRDLHDWVRSIRDLLVDQADRRRNPR
;
A
#
# COMPACT_ATOMS: atom_id res chain seq x y z
N MET A 1 -4.17 32.57 -42.02
CA MET A 1 -4.71 32.53 -40.65
C MET A 1 -4.35 31.18 -40.06
N THR A 2 -3.28 31.13 -39.28
CA THR A 2 -2.75 29.91 -38.64
C THR A 2 -3.54 29.63 -37.37
N ALA A 3 -4.15 28.45 -37.31
CA ALA A 3 -4.83 27.93 -36.13
C ALA A 3 -3.79 27.74 -35.01
N ASN A 4 -3.96 28.49 -33.93
CA ASN A 4 -3.14 28.35 -32.72
C ASN A 4 -3.63 27.10 -32.00
N ALA A 5 -2.78 26.06 -31.98
CA ALA A 5 -3.03 24.85 -31.22
C ALA A 5 -3.06 25.21 -29.73
N LEU A 6 -4.27 25.30 -29.17
CA LEU A 6 -4.46 25.38 -27.72
C LEU A 6 -3.99 24.05 -27.13
N ASN A 7 -2.75 24.03 -26.64
CA ASN A 7 -2.36 23.09 -25.60
C ASN A 7 -3.37 23.28 -24.44
N PRO A 8 -4.18 22.26 -24.09
CA PRO A 8 -5.02 22.38 -22.92
C PRO A 8 -4.09 22.51 -21.70
N ARG A 9 -4.21 23.64 -20.99
CA ARG A 9 -3.57 23.80 -19.69
C ARG A 9 -4.07 22.68 -18.76
N PRO A 10 -3.24 22.13 -17.86
CA PRO A 10 -3.74 21.20 -16.85
C PRO A 10 -4.89 21.83 -16.07
N ASN A 11 -5.87 21.02 -15.68
CA ASN A 11 -6.97 21.45 -14.83
C ASN A 11 -6.40 21.91 -13.47
N ALA A 12 -6.71 23.12 -13.01
CA ALA A 12 -6.18 23.67 -11.75
C ALA A 12 -6.46 22.75 -10.55
N ASP A 13 -7.59 22.04 -10.57
CA ASP A 13 -7.95 21.06 -9.54
C ASP A 13 -7.00 19.85 -9.53
N ALA A 14 -6.53 19.42 -10.71
CA ALA A 14 -5.57 18.33 -10.82
C ALA A 14 -4.18 18.74 -10.31
N GLU A 15 -3.76 19.98 -10.59
CA GLU A 15 -2.51 20.52 -10.05
C GLU A 15 -2.56 20.61 -8.52
N ALA A 16 -3.69 21.02 -7.94
CA ALA A 16 -3.89 21.07 -6.50
C ALA A 16 -3.81 19.68 -5.85
N VAL A 17 -4.46 18.66 -6.43
CA VAL A 17 -4.38 17.27 -5.95
C VAL A 17 -2.94 16.75 -6.00
N LEU A 18 -2.21 17.00 -7.09
CA LEU A 18 -0.81 16.57 -7.22
C LEU A 18 0.11 17.29 -6.22
N ALA A 19 -0.13 18.57 -5.96
CA ALA A 19 0.62 19.32 -4.96
C ALA A 19 0.34 18.79 -3.54
N LEU A 20 -0.91 18.44 -3.23
CA LEU A 20 -1.28 17.86 -1.95
C LEU A 20 -0.67 16.47 -1.74
N LEU A 21 -0.67 15.62 -2.79
CA LEU A 21 0.03 14.33 -2.75
C LEU A 21 1.54 14.49 -2.50
N ALA A 22 2.19 15.38 -3.24
CA ALA A 22 3.61 15.65 -3.03
C ALA A 22 3.91 16.16 -1.61
N SER A 23 3.00 16.95 -1.03
CA SER A 23 3.08 17.39 0.36
C SER A 23 2.98 16.21 1.33
N ALA A 24 2.00 15.32 1.16
CA ALA A 24 1.82 14.14 2.02
C ALA A 24 3.05 13.23 2.02
N GLU A 25 3.65 13.00 0.85
CA GLU A 25 4.90 12.25 0.75
C GLU A 25 6.07 12.96 1.45
N ALA A 26 6.13 14.30 1.39
CA ALA A 26 7.13 15.06 2.10
C ALA A 26 6.94 15.01 3.63
N HIS A 27 5.71 14.86 4.11
CA HIS A 27 5.44 14.59 5.52
C HIS A 27 5.96 13.21 5.94
N ILE A 28 5.72 12.15 5.14
CA ILE A 28 6.30 10.83 5.38
C ILE A 28 7.84 10.90 5.47
N ARG A 29 8.50 11.54 4.50
CA ARG A 29 9.98 11.66 4.49
C ARG A 29 10.53 12.42 5.69
N ALA A 30 9.72 13.28 6.30
CA ALA A 30 10.07 14.06 7.47
C ALA A 30 9.60 13.41 8.79
N ASP A 31 9.13 12.16 8.76
CA ASP A 31 8.60 11.42 9.92
C ASP A 31 7.40 12.12 10.60
N ARG A 32 6.67 12.93 9.83
CA ARG A 32 5.47 13.67 10.26
C ARG A 32 4.22 12.88 9.87
N LEU A 33 4.07 11.72 10.50
CA LEU A 33 3.11 10.70 10.07
C LEU A 33 1.66 11.12 10.27
N ASP A 34 1.34 11.84 11.35
CA ASP A 34 -0.02 12.34 11.61
C ASP A 34 -0.46 13.35 10.55
N GLU A 35 0.43 14.26 10.14
CA GLU A 35 0.14 15.22 9.08
C GLU A 35 -0.02 14.53 7.72
N ALA A 36 0.81 13.52 7.41
CA ALA A 36 0.65 12.72 6.22
C ALA A 36 -0.72 12.01 6.20
N SER A 37 -1.10 11.40 7.33
CA SER A 37 -2.38 10.70 7.51
C SER A 37 -3.57 11.63 7.32
N ALA A 38 -3.50 12.85 7.87
CA ALA A 38 -4.51 13.89 7.64
C ALA A 38 -4.62 14.29 6.16
N GLN A 39 -3.48 14.46 5.47
CA GLN A 39 -3.49 14.85 4.06
C GLN A 39 -3.98 13.74 3.12
N TYR A 40 -3.67 12.47 3.40
CA TYR A 40 -4.23 11.37 2.61
C TYR A 40 -5.74 11.25 2.77
N ARG A 41 -6.29 11.49 3.97
CA ARG A 41 -7.74 11.57 4.15
C ARG A 41 -8.37 12.68 3.33
N LEU A 42 -7.77 13.87 3.31
CA LEU A 42 -8.22 14.97 2.44
C LEU A 42 -8.16 14.59 0.95
N LEU A 43 -7.07 13.99 0.49
CA LEU A 43 -6.94 13.53 -0.90
C LEU A 43 -8.05 12.56 -1.31
N LEU A 44 -8.50 11.68 -0.41
CA LEU A 44 -9.58 10.74 -0.68
C LEU A 44 -10.97 11.40 -0.80
N GLU A 45 -11.12 12.64 -0.32
CA GLU A 45 -12.33 13.45 -0.47
C GLU A 45 -12.33 14.29 -1.76
N GLU A 46 -11.17 14.46 -2.39
CA GLU A 46 -11.01 15.27 -3.60
C GLU A 46 -11.55 14.55 -4.85
N SER A 47 -12.68 15.02 -5.37
CA SER A 47 -13.30 14.46 -6.59
C SER A 47 -12.39 14.50 -7.82
N ALA A 48 -11.44 15.44 -7.89
CA ALA A 48 -10.45 15.52 -8.96
C ALA A 48 -9.48 14.31 -8.97
N LEU A 49 -9.31 13.62 -7.83
CA LEU A 49 -8.47 12.41 -7.76
C LEU A 49 -9.00 11.29 -8.64
N ASP A 50 -10.31 11.19 -8.84
CA ASP A 50 -10.92 10.16 -9.70
C ASP A 50 -10.52 10.31 -11.18
N GLN A 51 -10.09 11.50 -11.58
CA GLN A 51 -9.60 11.79 -12.93
C GLN A 51 -8.09 11.56 -13.08
N LEU A 52 -7.39 11.17 -12.00
CA LEU A 52 -5.95 10.97 -11.95
C LEU A 52 -5.61 9.53 -11.52
N PRO A 53 -5.78 8.51 -12.39
CA PRO A 53 -5.62 7.10 -12.01
C PRO A 53 -4.26 6.78 -11.39
N ALA A 54 -3.17 7.35 -11.90
CA ALA A 54 -1.83 7.13 -11.37
C ALA A 54 -1.69 7.71 -9.95
N ALA A 55 -2.11 8.95 -9.74
CA ALA A 55 -2.07 9.58 -8.41
C ALA A 55 -2.97 8.85 -7.41
N ARG A 56 -4.13 8.38 -7.86
CA ARG A 56 -5.06 7.61 -7.02
C ARG A 56 -4.46 6.29 -6.54
N ILE A 57 -3.74 5.58 -7.41
CA ILE A 57 -3.01 4.36 -7.03
C ILE A 57 -1.93 4.68 -5.98
N GLU A 58 -1.18 5.76 -6.15
CA GLU A 58 -0.15 6.19 -5.19
C GLU A 58 -0.75 6.59 -3.84
N VAL A 59 -1.86 7.34 -3.83
CA VAL A 59 -2.62 7.67 -2.61
C VAL A 59 -3.01 6.40 -1.86
N PHE A 60 -3.62 5.44 -2.55
CA PHE A 60 -4.02 4.17 -1.94
C PHE A 60 -2.82 3.36 -1.42
N ALA A 61 -1.72 3.31 -2.17
CA ALA A 61 -0.53 2.56 -1.78
C ALA A 61 0.13 3.15 -0.54
N ASN A 62 0.37 4.46 -0.55
CA ASN A 62 1.09 5.16 0.50
C ASN A 62 0.25 5.29 1.77
N TYR A 63 -1.04 5.60 1.64
CA TYR A 63 -1.92 5.66 2.81
C TYR A 63 -2.12 4.27 3.44
N GLY A 64 -2.28 3.23 2.63
CA GLY A 64 -2.35 1.86 3.13
C GLY A 64 -1.08 1.42 3.86
N ALA A 65 0.11 1.83 3.38
CA ALA A 65 1.37 1.58 4.07
C ALA A 65 1.48 2.37 5.40
N LEU A 66 0.99 3.61 5.42
CA LEU A 66 0.94 4.45 6.62
C LEU A 66 0.00 3.85 7.68
N LEU A 67 -1.21 3.44 7.29
CA LEU A 67 -2.15 2.76 8.18
C LEU A 67 -1.56 1.45 8.75
N LEU A 68 -0.83 0.68 7.94
CA LEU A 68 -0.12 -0.50 8.42
C LEU A 68 0.95 -0.15 9.46
N HIS A 69 1.62 1.00 9.32
CA HIS A 69 2.56 1.48 10.31
C HIS A 69 1.84 1.90 11.61
N GLU A 70 0.78 2.71 11.50
CA GLU A 70 -0.05 3.14 12.64
C GLU A 70 -0.60 1.94 13.42
N ALA A 71 -1.11 0.92 12.72
CA ALA A 71 -1.62 -0.31 13.32
C ALA A 71 -0.58 -1.01 14.21
N ARG A 72 0.71 -0.96 13.89
CA ARG A 72 1.77 -1.60 14.70
C ARG A 72 2.01 -0.87 16.03
N LEU A 73 1.61 0.38 16.12
CA LEU A 73 1.76 1.23 17.30
C LEU A 73 0.48 1.24 18.16
N THR A 74 -0.62 0.71 17.64
CA THR A 74 -1.90 0.66 18.34
C THR A 74 -1.95 -0.48 19.36
N GLU A 75 -2.23 -0.15 20.62
CA GLU A 75 -2.46 -1.13 21.69
C GLU A 75 -3.93 -1.56 21.81
N ASP A 76 -4.87 -0.70 21.40
CA ASP A 76 -6.30 -1.01 21.44
C ASP A 76 -6.68 -2.00 20.32
N GLU A 77 -7.18 -3.18 20.70
CA GLU A 77 -7.48 -4.25 19.75
C GLU A 77 -8.56 -3.87 18.72
N ALA A 78 -9.53 -3.04 19.11
CA ALA A 78 -10.62 -2.64 18.24
C ALA A 78 -10.17 -1.59 17.22
N GLU A 79 -9.30 -0.67 17.62
CA GLU A 79 -8.62 0.27 16.74
C GLU A 79 -7.64 -0.43 15.82
N LEU A 80 -6.77 -1.31 16.34
CA LEU A 80 -5.85 -2.14 15.56
C LEU A 80 -6.58 -2.83 14.40
N ARG A 81 -7.71 -3.48 14.69
CA ARG A 81 -8.49 -4.20 13.68
C ARG A 81 -9.05 -3.25 12.62
N ARG A 82 -9.62 -2.12 13.03
CA ARG A 82 -10.16 -1.12 12.10
C ARG A 82 -9.08 -0.54 11.19
N THR A 83 -7.93 -0.19 11.76
CA THR A 83 -6.79 0.35 11.00
C THR A 83 -6.24 -0.68 10.02
N LEU A 84 -6.12 -1.96 10.41
CA LEU A 84 -5.72 -3.04 9.51
C LEU A 84 -6.73 -3.28 8.38
N ASP A 85 -8.04 -3.22 8.67
CA ASP A 85 -9.08 -3.34 7.64
C ASP A 85 -8.99 -2.21 6.61
N GLN A 86 -8.74 -0.98 7.07
CA GLN A 86 -8.52 0.17 6.20
C GLN A 86 -7.22 0.02 5.38
N ALA A 87 -6.12 -0.42 6.00
CA ALA A 87 -4.86 -0.66 5.31
C ALA A 87 -5.03 -1.68 4.17
N ILE A 88 -5.72 -2.79 4.44
CA ILE A 88 -6.01 -3.85 3.46
C ILE A 88 -6.88 -3.32 2.31
N ASP A 89 -7.93 -2.54 2.61
CA ASP A 89 -8.78 -1.94 1.57
C ASP A 89 -7.98 -1.01 0.65
N MET A 90 -7.20 -0.10 1.23
CA MET A 90 -6.35 0.83 0.46
C MET A 90 -5.34 0.09 -0.42
N LEU A 91 -4.58 -0.85 0.16
CA LEU A 91 -3.57 -1.61 -0.59
C LEU A 91 -4.21 -2.49 -1.68
N THR A 92 -5.39 -3.05 -1.43
CA THR A 92 -6.14 -3.81 -2.43
C THR A 92 -6.59 -2.92 -3.60
N ARG A 93 -7.07 -1.70 -3.33
CA ARG A 93 -7.43 -0.74 -4.38
C ARG A 93 -6.22 -0.29 -5.20
N ALA A 94 -5.07 -0.08 -4.55
CA ALA A 94 -3.82 0.22 -5.23
C ALA A 94 -3.42 -0.91 -6.19
N ARG A 95 -3.48 -2.17 -5.71
CA ARG A 95 -3.21 -3.36 -6.52
C ARG A 95 -4.16 -3.49 -7.71
N ALA A 96 -5.45 -3.22 -7.52
CA ALA A 96 -6.45 -3.30 -8.58
C ALA A 96 -6.24 -2.29 -9.72
N GLY A 97 -5.62 -1.14 -9.43
CA GLY A 97 -5.31 -0.12 -10.44
C GLY A 97 -4.05 -0.39 -11.27
N ARG A 98 -3.22 -1.38 -10.90
CA ARG A 98 -1.93 -1.65 -11.54
C ARG A 98 -2.01 -2.74 -12.60
N ARG A 99 -1.07 -2.68 -13.55
CA ARG A 99 -0.84 -3.78 -14.50
C ARG A 99 -0.11 -4.92 -13.79
N ARG A 100 -0.62 -6.14 -13.91
CA ARG A 100 -0.12 -7.31 -13.18
C ARG A 100 1.22 -7.84 -13.70
N ASP A 101 1.54 -7.56 -14.97
CA ASP A 101 2.64 -8.24 -15.67
C ASP A 101 3.86 -7.32 -15.89
N GLU A 102 3.87 -6.13 -15.29
CA GLU A 102 4.93 -5.14 -15.44
C GLU A 102 5.65 -4.95 -14.11
N PHE A 103 6.98 -5.13 -14.10
CA PHE A 103 7.77 -4.85 -12.92
C PHE A 103 7.68 -3.36 -12.57
N ASN A 104 7.25 -3.11 -11.34
CA ASN A 104 7.31 -1.81 -10.72
C ASN A 104 7.65 -2.01 -9.24
N ARG A 105 8.80 -1.48 -8.81
CA ARG A 105 9.30 -1.66 -7.44
C ARG A 105 8.31 -1.20 -6.38
N ASN A 106 7.58 -0.09 -6.60
CA ASN A 106 6.55 0.39 -5.68
C ASN A 106 5.37 -0.59 -5.59
N SER A 107 5.06 -1.29 -6.69
CA SER A 107 4.00 -2.30 -6.71
C SER A 107 4.40 -3.53 -5.89
N VAL A 108 5.64 -3.99 -6.01
CA VAL A 108 6.18 -5.09 -5.18
C VAL A 108 6.16 -4.70 -3.70
N ILE A 109 6.60 -3.49 -3.35
CA ILE A 109 6.58 -2.98 -1.97
C ILE A 109 5.14 -2.93 -1.44
N SER A 110 4.20 -2.44 -2.24
CA SER A 110 2.79 -2.31 -1.84
C SER A 110 2.09 -3.67 -1.69
N ASP A 111 2.35 -4.64 -2.57
CA ASP A 111 1.81 -6.01 -2.43
C ASP A 111 2.45 -6.73 -1.23
N THR A 112 3.70 -6.42 -0.92
CA THR A 112 4.38 -6.91 0.28
C THR A 112 3.78 -6.30 1.56
N ASN A 113 3.45 -5.00 1.56
CA ASN A 113 2.71 -4.37 2.65
C ASN A 113 1.31 -4.98 2.80
N LEU A 114 0.64 -5.33 1.69
CA LEU A 114 -0.65 -6.01 1.73
C LEU A 114 -0.52 -7.38 2.41
N ALA A 115 0.52 -8.14 2.08
CA ALA A 115 0.81 -9.41 2.74
C ALA A 115 1.01 -9.25 4.25
N LEU A 116 1.78 -8.24 4.66
CA LEU A 116 2.00 -7.92 6.08
C LEU A 116 0.71 -7.49 6.79
N ALA A 117 -0.15 -6.70 6.14
CA ALA A 117 -1.42 -6.26 6.73
C ALA A 117 -2.35 -7.45 6.98
N TYR A 118 -2.50 -8.34 6.00
CA TYR A 118 -3.23 -9.59 6.19
C TYR A 118 -2.62 -10.45 7.30
N PHE A 119 -1.30 -10.59 7.33
CA PHE A 119 -0.63 -11.36 8.37
C PHE A 119 -0.84 -10.77 9.77
N GLN A 120 -0.77 -9.46 9.94
CA GLN A 120 -1.05 -8.82 11.22
C GLN A 120 -2.50 -9.00 11.65
N ARG A 121 -3.45 -8.89 10.71
CA ARG A 121 -4.86 -9.18 11.00
C ARG A 121 -5.07 -10.66 11.36
N HIS A 122 -4.34 -11.58 10.73
CA HIS A 122 -4.33 -12.99 11.13
C HIS A 122 -3.88 -13.15 12.58
N VAL A 123 -2.77 -12.52 12.97
CA VAL A 123 -2.24 -12.58 14.34
C VAL A 123 -3.25 -12.02 15.34
N ALA A 124 -3.89 -10.90 15.04
CA ALA A 124 -4.86 -10.24 15.92
C ALA A 124 -6.20 -10.98 16.04
N THR A 125 -6.60 -11.74 15.02
CA THR A 125 -7.97 -12.29 14.93
C THR A 125 -8.05 -13.80 14.87
N GLY A 126 -6.93 -14.47 14.58
CA GLY A 126 -6.89 -15.89 14.27
C GLY A 126 -7.47 -16.28 12.90
N ASN A 127 -7.94 -15.32 12.08
CA ASN A 127 -8.59 -15.60 10.81
C ASN A 127 -7.62 -16.23 9.79
N HIS A 128 -7.79 -17.50 9.50
CA HIS A 128 -6.89 -18.25 8.61
C HIS A 128 -6.96 -17.84 7.13
N ALA A 129 -8.10 -17.28 6.69
CA ALA A 129 -8.22 -16.76 5.33
C ALA A 129 -7.23 -15.61 5.07
N ASP A 130 -6.89 -14.86 6.12
CA ASP A 130 -5.92 -13.77 6.03
C ASP A 130 -4.51 -14.30 5.80
N LEU A 131 -4.11 -15.40 6.46
CA LEU A 131 -2.79 -16.01 6.21
C LEU A 131 -2.65 -16.50 4.76
N MET A 132 -3.70 -17.12 4.22
CA MET A 132 -3.72 -17.49 2.79
C MET A 132 -3.62 -16.26 1.89
N SER A 133 -4.36 -15.20 2.21
CA SER A 133 -4.32 -13.94 1.46
C SER A 133 -2.95 -13.27 1.52
N ALA A 134 -2.25 -13.38 2.66
CA ALA A 134 -0.89 -12.90 2.81
C ALA A 134 0.08 -13.62 1.87
N HIS A 135 0.02 -14.95 1.80
CA HIS A 135 0.83 -15.73 0.86
C HIS A 135 0.54 -15.37 -0.60
N LEU A 136 -0.75 -15.25 -0.98
CA LEU A 136 -1.13 -14.89 -2.35
C LEU A 136 -0.68 -13.48 -2.77
N ALA A 137 -0.69 -12.53 -1.84
CA ALA A 137 -0.16 -11.20 -2.11
C ALA A 137 1.37 -11.25 -2.33
N LEU A 138 2.08 -12.01 -1.49
CA LEU A 138 3.54 -12.13 -1.57
C LEU A 138 4.02 -12.91 -2.80
N ASP A 139 3.32 -13.99 -3.18
CA ASP A 139 3.60 -14.75 -4.40
C ASP A 139 3.46 -13.87 -5.64
N GLY A 140 2.42 -13.02 -5.67
CA GLY A 140 2.23 -12.05 -6.75
C GLY A 140 3.35 -11.00 -6.80
N ALA A 141 3.81 -10.53 -5.64
CA ALA A 141 4.91 -9.58 -5.55
C ALA A 141 6.24 -10.19 -6.05
N GLU A 142 6.52 -11.45 -5.71
CA GLU A 142 7.76 -12.14 -6.10
C GLU A 142 7.82 -12.47 -7.59
N ALA A 143 6.68 -12.81 -8.21
CA ALA A 143 6.61 -13.25 -9.61
C ALA A 143 7.09 -12.20 -10.64
N VAL A 144 7.10 -10.92 -10.26
CA VAL A 144 7.45 -9.81 -11.16
C VAL A 144 8.83 -9.21 -10.87
N ILE A 145 9.55 -9.69 -9.85
CA ILE A 145 10.88 -9.17 -9.50
C ILE A 145 11.91 -9.62 -10.57
N PRO A 146 12.73 -8.69 -11.12
CA PRO A 146 13.83 -9.04 -12.00
C PRO A 146 14.86 -9.92 -11.29
N ALA A 147 15.38 -10.93 -12.00
CA ALA A 147 16.31 -11.90 -11.42
C ALA A 147 17.62 -11.29 -10.87
N ASP A 148 17.98 -10.07 -11.27
CA ASP A 148 19.16 -9.34 -10.82
C ASP A 148 18.90 -8.42 -9.60
N ASP A 149 17.65 -8.17 -9.20
CA ASP A 149 17.30 -7.37 -8.03
C ASP A 149 17.36 -8.21 -6.73
N ARG A 150 18.58 -8.64 -6.38
CA ARG A 150 18.84 -9.51 -5.22
C ARG A 150 18.32 -8.94 -3.91
N ASP A 151 18.48 -7.63 -3.70
CA ASP A 151 18.05 -6.98 -2.47
C ASP A 151 16.53 -7.09 -2.29
N LEU A 152 15.76 -6.93 -3.36
CA LEU A 152 14.31 -7.04 -3.32
C LEU A 152 13.86 -8.49 -3.12
N HIS A 153 14.54 -9.45 -3.77
CA HIS A 153 14.31 -10.88 -3.54
C HIS A 153 14.58 -11.27 -2.09
N ASP A 154 15.72 -10.87 -1.51
CA ASP A 154 16.09 -11.21 -0.14
C ASP A 154 15.10 -10.61 0.87
N TRP A 155 14.66 -9.37 0.64
CA TRP A 155 13.65 -8.73 1.48
C TRP A 155 12.31 -9.46 1.43
N VAL A 156 11.77 -9.74 0.23
CA VAL A 156 10.51 -10.48 0.07
C VAL A 156 10.60 -11.88 0.66
N ARG A 157 11.74 -12.55 0.48
CA ARG A 157 12.01 -13.86 1.10
C ARG A 157 11.97 -13.80 2.62
N SER A 158 12.55 -12.78 3.25
CA SER A 158 12.52 -12.64 4.71
C SER A 158 11.09 -12.57 5.28
N ILE A 159 10.17 -11.95 4.52
CA ILE A 159 8.76 -11.86 4.88
C ILE A 159 8.07 -13.22 4.64
N ARG A 160 8.41 -13.92 3.56
CA ARG A 160 7.92 -15.29 3.30
C ARG A 160 8.28 -16.23 4.44
N ASP A 161 9.54 -16.19 4.88
CA ASP A 161 10.04 -17.02 5.98
C ASP A 161 9.27 -16.71 7.28
N LEU A 162 8.98 -15.44 7.57
CA LEU A 162 8.14 -15.03 8.70
C LEU A 162 6.73 -15.64 8.64
N LEU A 163 6.09 -15.65 7.46
CA LEU A 163 4.75 -16.23 7.28
C LEU A 163 4.75 -17.76 7.51
N VAL A 164 5.77 -18.45 6.99
CA VAL A 164 5.92 -19.91 7.12
C VAL A 164 6.19 -20.32 8.56
N ASP A 165 7.11 -19.63 9.25
CA ASP A 165 7.47 -19.91 10.64
C ASP A 165 6.24 -19.91 11.57
N GLN A 166 5.29 -19.02 11.31
CA GLN A 166 4.05 -18.92 12.09
C GLN A 166 3.06 -20.04 11.77
N ALA A 167 2.97 -20.46 10.51
CA ALA A 167 2.19 -21.62 10.13
C ALA A 167 2.71 -22.90 10.81
N ASP A 168 4.03 -23.05 10.91
CA ASP A 168 4.68 -24.22 11.49
C ASP A 168 4.62 -24.25 13.03
N ARG A 169 4.80 -23.11 13.72
CA ARG A 169 4.59 -23.02 15.19
C ARG A 169 3.18 -23.42 15.60
N ARG A 170 2.18 -23.22 14.73
CA ARG A 170 0.81 -23.68 14.95
C ARG A 170 0.61 -25.17 14.71
N ARG A 171 1.32 -25.78 13.76
CA ARG A 171 1.28 -27.23 13.54
C ARG A 171 1.99 -28.00 14.65
N ASN A 172 2.93 -27.37 15.34
CA ASN A 172 3.70 -27.94 16.43
C ASN A 172 3.71 -27.01 17.66
N PRO A 173 2.57 -26.85 18.37
CA PRO A 173 2.54 -26.10 19.62
C PRO A 173 3.37 -26.87 20.65
N ARG A 174 4.43 -26.24 21.18
CA ARG A 174 5.23 -26.79 22.28
C ARG A 174 4.44 -26.85 23.58
#